data_AF-A0A662EG67-F1
#
_entry.id   AF-A0A662EG67-F1
#
_cell.length_a   1.000
_cell.length_b   1.000
_cell.length_c   1.000
_cell.angle_alpha   90.00
_cell.angle_beta   90.00
_cell.angle_gamma   90.00
#
_symmetry.space_group_name_H-M   'P 1'
#
loop_
_entity.id
_entity.type
_entity.pdbx_description
1 polymer ?
#
loop_
_entity_poly.entity_id
_entity_poly.type
_entity_poly.pdbx_seq_one_letter_code
_entity_poly.pdbx_strand_id
1 'polypeptide(L)'
;MSEITVGTEQFRETIVGQAVDEALDKLVVEIGDVLQRIEPQILAQRAAAAQPQLEAQLKGRVVDIWEDGTIVIGLGREDGVDQYDIFEVYDAVVIHDPNTGELIEVIPATDTPKGEIIVSRVENRVSLASKVGSDFQVNIGDLVTRKEGD
;
A
#
# COMPACT_ATOMS: atom_id res chain seq x y z
N MET A 1 -17.11 -40.66 50.57
CA MET A 1 -17.23 -39.24 50.16
C MET A 1 -17.82 -39.23 48.78
N SER A 2 -18.84 -38.40 48.54
CA SER A 2 -19.46 -38.25 47.22
C SER A 2 -18.57 -37.38 46.33
N GLU A 3 -18.27 -37.81 45.12
CA GLU A 3 -17.55 -37.00 44.13
C GLU A 3 -18.51 -35.94 43.55
N ILE A 4 -18.04 -34.69 43.43
CA ILE A 4 -18.80 -33.58 42.84
C ILE A 4 -18.18 -33.28 41.47
N THR A 5 -18.96 -33.52 40.41
CA THR A 5 -18.51 -33.33 39.02
C THR A 5 -18.77 -31.90 38.54
N VAL A 6 -17.74 -31.26 37.98
CA VAL A 6 -17.81 -29.93 37.38
C VAL A 6 -18.87 -29.88 36.27
N GLY A 7 -19.67 -28.81 36.24
CA GLY A 7 -20.75 -28.63 35.26
C GLY A 7 -22.09 -29.25 35.66
N THR A 8 -22.20 -29.82 36.86
CA THR A 8 -23.47 -30.30 37.45
C THR A 8 -24.05 -29.25 38.42
N GLU A 9 -25.35 -29.37 38.72
CA GLU A 9 -26.03 -28.48 39.67
C GLU A 9 -25.38 -28.52 41.06
N GLN A 10 -25.02 -29.72 41.52
CA GLN A 10 -24.31 -29.92 42.79
C GLN A 10 -22.96 -29.20 42.85
N PHE A 11 -22.28 -29.02 41.71
CA PHE A 11 -21.05 -28.26 41.66
C PHE A 11 -21.30 -26.75 41.73
N ARG A 12 -22.34 -26.24 41.05
CA ARG A 12 -22.73 -24.81 41.08
C ARG A 12 -23.13 -24.32 42.45
N GLU A 13 -23.68 -25.19 43.30
CA GLU A 13 -24.02 -24.85 44.68
C GLU A 13 -22.81 -24.76 45.62
N THR A 14 -21.61 -25.16 45.17
CA THR A 14 -20.38 -25.05 45.97
C THR A 14 -19.77 -23.65 45.88
N ILE A 15 -18.98 -23.28 46.90
CA ILE A 15 -18.20 -22.02 46.91
C ILE A 15 -17.31 -21.91 45.66
N VAL A 16 -16.72 -23.02 45.22
CA VAL A 16 -15.85 -23.06 44.04
C VAL A 16 -16.67 -22.86 42.76
N GLY A 17 -17.82 -23.52 42.62
CA GLY A 17 -18.71 -23.36 41.47
C GLY A 17 -19.22 -21.93 41.32
N GLN A 18 -19.65 -21.32 42.43
CA GLN A 18 -20.09 -19.91 42.44
C GLN A 18 -18.97 -18.94 42.05
N ALA A 19 -17.75 -19.16 42.55
CA ALA A 19 -16.60 -18.33 42.19
C ALA A 19 -16.21 -18.47 40.71
N VAL A 20 -16.38 -19.67 40.13
CA VAL A 20 -16.16 -19.90 38.69
C VAL A 20 -17.23 -19.20 37.85
N ASP A 21 -18.50 -19.28 38.23
CA ASP A 21 -19.59 -18.58 37.54
C ASP A 21 -19.38 -17.05 37.60
N GLU A 22 -19.01 -16.50 38.76
CA GLU A 22 -18.72 -15.06 38.89
C GLU A 22 -17.50 -14.63 38.06
N ALA A 23 -16.48 -15.49 37.94
CA ALA A 23 -15.31 -15.22 37.10
C ALA A 23 -15.67 -15.26 35.60
N LEU A 24 -16.55 -16.18 35.19
CA LEU A 24 -17.06 -16.24 33.83
C LEU A 24 -17.90 -15.01 33.47
N ASP A 25 -18.78 -14.57 34.36
CA ASP A 25 -19.58 -13.36 34.17
C ASP A 25 -18.68 -12.11 34.01
N LYS A 26 -17.64 -11.99 34.84
CA LYS A 26 -16.65 -10.90 34.73
C LYS A 26 -15.90 -10.95 33.39
N LEU A 27 -15.50 -12.14 32.94
CA LEU A 27 -14.81 -12.29 31.66
C LEU A 27 -15.69 -11.85 30.48
N VAL A 28 -16.99 -12.18 30.50
CA VAL A 28 -17.93 -11.76 29.43
C VAL A 28 -18.04 -10.24 29.37
N VAL A 29 -18.09 -9.56 30.53
CA VAL A 29 -18.10 -8.09 30.60
C VAL A 29 -16.80 -7.50 30.06
N GLU A 30 -15.64 -8.04 30.47
CA GLU A 30 -14.34 -7.55 30.00
C GLU A 30 -14.16 -7.71 28.47
N ILE A 31 -14.62 -8.83 27.89
CA ILE A 31 -14.62 -9.03 26.44
C ILE A 31 -15.50 -7.97 25.76
N GLY A 32 -16.71 -7.72 26.29
CA GLY A 32 -17.60 -6.68 25.79
C GLY A 32 -16.95 -5.30 25.77
N ASP A 33 -16.28 -4.93 26.86
CA ASP A 33 -15.59 -3.64 26.98
C ASP A 33 -14.42 -3.50 26.01
N VAL A 34 -13.70 -4.59 25.73
CA VAL A 34 -12.61 -4.61 24.74
C VAL A 34 -13.17 -4.46 23.33
N LEU A 35 -14.24 -5.17 23.00
CA LEU A 35 -14.89 -5.07 21.69
C LEU A 35 -15.42 -3.65 21.44
N GLN A 36 -16.11 -3.05 22.42
CA GLN A 36 -16.60 -1.66 22.31
C GLN A 36 -15.48 -0.64 22.14
N ARG A 37 -14.28 -0.89 22.70
CA ARG A 37 -13.10 -0.04 22.51
C ARG A 37 -12.47 -0.18 21.12
N ILE A 38 -12.58 -1.35 20.50
CA ILE A 38 -11.96 -1.68 19.21
C ILE A 38 -12.86 -1.29 18.04
N GLU A 39 -14.18 -1.45 18.16
CA GLU A 39 -15.17 -1.10 17.13
C GLU A 39 -14.94 0.28 16.46
N PRO A 40 -14.81 1.39 17.21
CA PRO A 40 -14.58 2.70 16.61
C PRO A 40 -13.23 2.80 15.89
N GLN A 41 -12.21 2.05 16.33
CA GLN A 41 -10.89 2.03 15.69
C GLN A 41 -10.94 1.29 14.36
N ILE A 42 -11.68 0.17 14.28
CA ILE A 42 -11.89 -0.57 13.04
C ILE A 42 -12.73 0.27 12.06
N LEU A 43 -13.77 0.94 12.54
CA LEU A 43 -14.58 1.86 11.73
C LEU A 43 -13.73 3.02 11.20
N ALA A 44 -12.88 3.61 12.03
CA ALA A 44 -11.96 4.68 11.61
C ALA A 44 -10.91 4.18 10.60
N GLN A 45 -10.35 2.98 10.78
CA GLN A 45 -9.42 2.38 9.82
C GLN A 45 -10.10 2.09 8.48
N ARG A 46 -11.33 1.56 8.49
CA ARG A 46 -12.11 1.33 7.27
C ARG A 46 -12.49 2.65 6.60
N ALA A 47 -12.83 3.68 7.37
CA ALA A 47 -13.12 5.01 6.84
C ALA A 47 -11.87 5.67 6.24
N ALA A 48 -10.69 5.48 6.85
CA ALA A 48 -9.42 5.94 6.30
C ALA A 48 -9.03 5.17 5.02
N ALA A 49 -9.31 3.86 4.96
CA ALA A 49 -9.11 3.06 3.76
C ALA A 49 -10.17 3.31 2.66
N ALA A 50 -11.32 3.88 3.03
CA ALA A 50 -12.42 4.26 2.13
C ALA A 50 -12.41 5.75 1.77
N GLN A 51 -11.45 6.53 2.27
CA GLN A 51 -11.11 7.79 1.62
C GLN A 51 -10.72 7.42 0.19
N PRO A 52 -11.23 8.12 -0.84
CA PRO A 52 -10.62 8.02 -2.15
C PRO A 52 -9.16 8.40 -1.92
N GLN A 53 -8.27 7.41 -1.96
CA GLN A 53 -6.92 7.68 -2.36
C GLN A 53 -7.12 8.42 -3.67
N LEU A 54 -6.88 9.73 -3.67
CA LEU A 54 -6.51 10.45 -4.87
C LEU A 54 -5.58 9.46 -5.57
N GLU A 55 -6.02 8.84 -6.68
CA GLU A 55 -5.31 7.69 -7.25
C GLU A 55 -3.86 8.11 -7.29
N ALA A 56 -3.04 7.52 -6.42
CA ALA A 56 -1.73 8.09 -6.16
C ALA A 56 -1.00 7.92 -7.47
N GLN A 57 -0.88 9.02 -8.23
CA GLN A 57 -0.50 8.96 -9.63
C GLN A 57 0.79 8.17 -9.68
N LEU A 58 0.78 7.04 -10.39
CA LEU A 58 1.84 6.05 -10.23
C LEU A 58 3.15 6.68 -10.72
N LYS A 59 4.09 6.91 -9.80
CA LYS A 59 5.36 7.61 -10.07
C LYS A 59 6.52 6.64 -9.95
N GLY A 60 7.42 6.69 -10.93
CA GLY A 60 8.58 5.80 -11.00
C GLY A 60 9.76 6.45 -11.70
N ARG A 61 10.79 5.66 -11.96
CA ARG A 61 12.03 6.12 -12.60
C ARG A 61 12.37 5.23 -13.79
N VAL A 62 12.96 5.84 -14.81
CA VAL A 62 13.70 5.07 -15.83
C VAL A 62 14.95 4.50 -15.17
N VAL A 63 15.09 3.18 -15.17
CA VAL A 63 16.21 2.48 -14.53
C VAL A 63 17.25 1.98 -15.53
N ASP A 64 16.85 1.76 -16.78
CA ASP A 64 17.75 1.32 -17.85
C ASP A 64 17.18 1.65 -19.23
N ILE A 65 18.03 1.69 -20.25
CA ILE A 65 17.67 1.88 -21.66
C ILE A 65 18.51 0.92 -22.50
N TRP A 66 17.86 0.01 -23.21
CA TRP A 66 18.53 -0.99 -24.04
C TRP A 66 19.00 -0.42 -25.38
N GLU A 67 19.94 -1.12 -26.03
CA GLU A 67 20.51 -0.71 -27.33
C GLU A 67 19.46 -0.59 -28.45
N ASP A 68 18.36 -1.34 -28.36
CA ASP A 68 17.23 -1.28 -29.29
C ASP A 68 16.26 -0.12 -29.02
N GLY A 69 16.51 0.68 -27.97
CA GLY A 69 15.68 1.81 -27.55
C GLY A 69 14.55 1.43 -26.60
N THR A 70 14.49 0.19 -26.12
CA THR A 70 13.53 -0.23 -25.08
C THR A 70 13.86 0.45 -23.76
N ILE A 71 12.84 1.04 -23.15
CA ILE A 71 12.94 1.79 -21.89
C ILE A 71 12.50 0.88 -20.76
N VAL A 72 13.33 0.74 -19.73
CA VAL A 72 12.99 -0.03 -18.52
C VAL A 72 12.59 0.92 -17.41
N ILE A 73 11.38 0.74 -16.90
CA ILE A 73 10.82 1.51 -15.79
C ILE A 73 10.92 0.66 -14.52
N GLY A 74 11.33 1.27 -13.41
CA GLY A 74 11.38 0.66 -12.07
C GLY A 74 10.00 0.49 -11.42
N LEU A 75 8.98 0.18 -12.20
CA LEU A 75 7.61 -0.12 -11.76
C LEU A 75 7.12 -1.35 -12.51
N GLY A 76 6.52 -2.30 -11.82
CA GLY A 76 6.00 -3.54 -12.40
C GLY A 76 4.58 -3.87 -11.97
N ARG A 77 4.19 -5.13 -12.17
CA ARG A 77 2.88 -5.67 -11.77
C ARG A 77 2.59 -5.50 -10.28
N GLU A 78 3.62 -5.63 -9.44
CA GLU A 78 3.48 -5.45 -7.98
C GLU A 78 3.14 -4.00 -7.60
N ASP A 79 3.52 -3.04 -8.44
CA ASP A 79 3.22 -1.62 -8.28
C ASP A 79 1.88 -1.23 -8.95
N GLY A 80 1.22 -2.15 -9.65
CA GLY A 80 -0.04 -1.90 -10.35
C GLY A 80 0.11 -1.34 -11.76
N VAL A 81 1.23 -1.61 -12.43
CA VAL A 81 1.40 -1.32 -13.87
C VAL A 81 0.74 -2.41 -14.70
N ASP A 82 -0.04 -2.01 -15.71
CA ASP A 82 -0.65 -2.88 -16.69
C ASP A 82 -0.04 -2.70 -18.10
N GLN A 83 -0.24 -3.71 -18.94
CA GLN A 83 0.18 -3.61 -20.35
C GLN A 83 -0.63 -2.52 -21.05
N TYR A 84 0.03 -1.73 -21.88
CA TYR A 84 -0.52 -0.57 -22.59
C TYR A 84 -0.79 0.67 -21.71
N ASP A 85 -0.40 0.65 -20.44
CA ASP A 85 -0.34 1.87 -19.64
C ASP A 85 0.56 2.91 -20.32
N ILE A 86 0.11 4.17 -20.28
CA ILE A 86 0.87 5.31 -20.80
C ILE A 86 1.46 6.08 -19.63
N PHE A 87 2.75 6.38 -19.72
CA PHE A 87 3.46 7.21 -18.77
C PHE A 87 3.98 8.47 -19.46
N GLU A 88 3.84 9.59 -18.77
CA GLU A 88 4.48 10.86 -19.13
C GLU A 88 5.90 10.88 -18.55
N VAL A 89 6.87 11.30 -19.35
CA VAL A 89 8.29 11.36 -18.97
C VAL A 89 8.71 12.79 -18.68
N TYR A 90 9.35 13.00 -17.54
CA TYR A 90 9.83 14.30 -17.08
C TYR A 90 11.34 14.25 -16.79
N ASP A 91 12.00 15.39 -16.95
CA ASP A 91 13.30 15.60 -16.28
C ASP A 91 13.08 15.49 -14.77
N ALA A 92 13.99 14.83 -14.07
CA ALA A 92 13.88 14.61 -12.64
C ALA A 92 14.83 15.53 -11.86
N VAL A 93 14.31 16.21 -10.85
CA VAL A 93 15.09 16.87 -9.81
C VAL A 93 15.06 16.01 -8.56
N VAL A 94 16.25 15.74 -8.02
CA VAL A 94 16.43 14.94 -6.82
C VAL A 94 16.64 15.89 -5.64
N ILE A 95 15.77 15.81 -4.65
CA ILE A 95 15.82 16.64 -3.43
C ILE A 95 16.46 15.80 -2.33
N HIS A 96 17.57 16.28 -1.80
CA HIS A 96 18.28 15.68 -0.67
C HIS A 96 18.13 16.54 0.58
N ASP A 97 18.12 15.91 1.75
CA ASP A 97 18.26 16.62 3.02
C ASP A 97 19.66 17.27 3.06
N PRO A 98 19.77 18.59 3.24
CA PRO A 98 21.06 19.29 3.20
C PRO A 98 21.98 18.94 4.38
N ASN A 99 21.45 18.35 5.45
CA ASN A 99 22.20 17.99 6.66
C ASN A 99 22.64 16.53 6.65
N THR A 100 21.79 15.61 6.17
CA THR A 100 22.07 14.16 6.19
C THR A 100 22.48 13.60 4.83
N GLY A 101 22.16 14.30 3.73
CA GLY A 101 22.33 13.80 2.37
C GLY A 101 21.31 12.74 1.96
N GLU A 102 20.36 12.40 2.84
CA GLU A 102 19.31 11.43 2.54
C GLU A 102 18.40 11.93 1.42
N LEU A 103 17.96 11.02 0.56
CA LEU A 103 17.01 11.31 -0.50
C LEU A 103 15.63 11.58 0.12
N ILE A 104 15.09 12.79 -0.08
CA ILE A 104 13.76 13.17 0.37
C ILE A 104 12.73 12.83 -0.72
N GLU A 105 12.95 13.34 -1.92
CA GLU A 105 11.95 13.25 -2.99
C GLU A 105 12.58 13.36 -4.37
N VAL A 106 11.88 12.84 -5.37
CA VAL A 106 12.15 13.10 -6.79
C VAL A 106 10.92 13.76 -7.39
N ILE A 107 11.09 14.95 -7.95
CA ILE A 107 10.02 15.73 -8.56
C ILE A 107 10.32 16.04 -10.03
N PRO A 108 9.31 16.38 -10.85
CA PRO A 108 9.56 16.95 -12.17
C PRO A 108 10.40 18.22 -12.08
N ALA A 109 11.37 18.39 -12.98
CA ALA A 109 12.12 19.64 -13.14
C ALA A 109 11.25 20.75 -13.74
N THR A 110 10.21 20.36 -14.49
CA THR A 110 9.27 21.22 -15.19
C THR A 110 7.87 20.62 -15.13
N ASP A 111 6.84 21.46 -15.17
CA ASP A 111 5.44 21.00 -15.20
C ASP A 111 5.04 20.36 -16.53
N THR A 112 5.85 20.52 -17.58
CA THR A 112 5.61 19.95 -18.91
C THR A 112 6.41 18.66 -19.11
N PRO A 113 5.79 17.55 -19.55
CA PRO A 113 6.51 16.33 -19.88
C PRO A 113 7.30 16.49 -21.19
N LYS A 114 8.39 15.75 -21.31
CA LYS A 114 9.19 15.62 -22.54
C LYS A 114 8.44 14.90 -23.65
N GLY A 115 7.60 13.94 -23.24
CA GLY A 115 6.88 13.04 -24.13
C GLY A 115 6.29 11.88 -23.34
N GLU A 116 5.75 10.91 -24.08
CA GLU A 116 5.01 9.78 -23.54
C GLU A 116 5.66 8.45 -23.93
N ILE A 117 5.54 7.46 -23.05
CA ILE A 117 5.94 6.08 -23.30
C ILE A 117 4.77 5.15 -23.03
N ILE A 118 4.66 4.08 -23.80
CA ILE A 118 3.65 3.04 -23.64
C ILE A 118 4.30 1.74 -23.17
N VAL A 119 3.72 1.12 -22.16
CA VAL A 119 4.20 -0.15 -21.62
C VAL A 119 3.87 -1.28 -22.60
N SER A 120 4.91 -1.94 -23.11
CA SER A 120 4.79 -3.06 -24.05
C SER A 120 4.78 -4.42 -23.34
N ARG A 121 5.47 -4.52 -22.20
CA ARG A 121 5.53 -5.74 -21.38
C ARG A 121 5.73 -5.42 -19.90
N VAL A 122 5.05 -6.16 -19.04
CA VAL A 122 5.09 -5.99 -17.58
C VAL A 122 5.69 -7.22 -16.90
N GLU A 123 6.74 -7.00 -16.11
CA GLU A 123 7.31 -7.98 -15.17
C GLU A 123 6.89 -7.63 -13.74
N ASN A 124 7.27 -8.45 -12.75
CA ASN A 124 6.81 -8.24 -11.37
C ASN A 124 7.23 -6.88 -10.79
N ARG A 125 8.48 -6.46 -11.03
CA ARG A 125 9.09 -5.25 -10.42
C ARG A 125 9.54 -4.19 -11.42
N VAL A 126 9.50 -4.51 -12.71
CA VAL A 126 9.91 -3.61 -13.78
C VAL A 126 8.96 -3.76 -14.96
N SER A 127 8.92 -2.75 -15.81
CA SER A 127 8.14 -2.77 -17.04
C SER A 127 9.00 -2.27 -18.19
N LEU A 128 8.75 -2.84 -19.36
CA LEU A 128 9.39 -2.47 -20.62
C LEU A 128 8.43 -1.58 -21.39
N ALA A 129 8.92 -0.45 -21.86
CA ALA A 129 8.15 0.56 -22.56
C ALA A 129 8.86 1.03 -23.83
N SER A 130 8.08 1.61 -24.73
CA SER A 130 8.56 2.24 -25.96
C SER A 130 7.99 3.65 -26.08
N LYS A 131 8.73 4.56 -26.73
CA LYS A 131 8.28 5.93 -26.97
C LYS A 131 7.01 5.98 -27.81
N VAL A 132 6.13 6.92 -27.50
CA VAL A 132 4.93 7.24 -28.27
C VAL A 132 5.17 8.54 -29.04
N GLY A 133 5.03 8.49 -30.37
CA GLY A 133 5.06 9.70 -31.21
C GLY A 133 6.46 10.31 -31.36
N SER A 134 6.61 11.57 -30.93
CA SER A 134 7.78 12.42 -31.20
C SER A 134 9.10 11.85 -30.67
N ASP A 135 10.18 12.25 -31.32
CA ASP A 135 11.53 11.88 -30.95
C ASP A 135 12.01 12.76 -29.79
N PHE A 136 11.77 12.34 -28.55
CA PHE A 136 12.29 12.96 -27.35
C PHE A 136 13.40 12.10 -26.74
N GLN A 137 14.36 12.74 -26.07
CA GLN A 137 15.42 12.02 -25.38
C GLN A 137 14.94 11.54 -24.00
N VAL A 138 15.14 10.26 -23.73
CA VAL A 138 14.91 9.64 -22.43
C VAL A 138 16.26 9.34 -21.82
N ASN A 139 16.44 9.70 -20.55
CA ASN A 139 17.66 9.45 -19.81
C ASN A 139 17.37 8.53 -18.62
N ILE A 140 18.37 7.73 -18.24
CA ILE A 140 18.30 6.97 -16.98
C ILE A 140 18.16 7.95 -15.83
N GLY A 141 17.19 7.69 -14.96
CA GLY A 141 16.83 8.58 -13.85
C GLY A 141 15.73 9.60 -14.16
N ASP A 142 15.22 9.66 -15.38
CA ASP A 142 14.01 10.46 -15.66
C ASP A 142 12.83 9.97 -14.82
N LEU A 143 11.97 10.91 -14.43
CA LEU A 143 10.75 10.63 -13.68
C LEU A 143 9.65 10.23 -14.66
N VAL A 144 8.93 9.16 -14.35
CA VAL A 144 7.76 8.75 -15.12
C VAL A 144 6.52 8.78 -14.25
N THR A 145 5.42 9.27 -14.80
CA THR A 145 4.15 9.41 -14.09
C THR A 145 3.05 8.83 -14.96
N ARG A 146 2.21 7.94 -14.41
CA ARG A 146 1.10 7.36 -15.17
C ARG A 146 0.13 8.45 -15.60
N LYS A 147 -0.16 8.49 -16.90
CA LYS A 147 -1.15 9.41 -17.46
C LYS A 147 -2.54 8.93 -17.05
N GLU A 148 -3.33 9.78 -16.40
CA GLU A 148 -4.73 9.47 -16.14
C GLU A 148 -5.48 9.46 -17.47
N GLY A 149 -6.36 8.47 -17.66
CA GLY A 149 -7.22 8.44 -18.85
C GLY A 149 -8.24 9.56 -18.79
N ASP A 150 -8.34 10.36 -19.86
CA ASP A 150 -9.45 11.29 -20.10
C ASP A 150 -10.79 10.55 -20.29
#